data_AF-A0AAV9BVF1-F1
#
_entry.id   AF-A0AAV9BVF1-F1
#
_cell.length_a   1.000
_cell.length_b   1.000
_cell.length_c   1.000
_cell.angle_alpha   90.00
_cell.angle_beta   90.00
_cell.angle_gamma   90.00
#
_symmetry.space_group_name_H-M   'P 1'
#
loop_
_entity.id
_entity.type
_entity.pdbx_description
1 polymer ?
#
loop_
_entity_poly.entity_id
_entity_poly.type
_entity_poly.pdbx_seq_one_letter_code
_entity_poly.pdbx_strand_id
1 'polypeptide(L)'
;MIVGFRFPSVFHFRDALKQHCVINEFAVKYIKNDLLRVTTKCRVEKCTWRIHSSILQDGVTFKVKTFNENHTCPSINKVGNEMATSSWTRKKIVPILHTTPELGPSKLRIEIQNKYNIKLPYSRVLRARGKAMELIHGKPAESYKLIPELRQELLKANPDNVVEYQLDVDNTFMCFFVCLGACRMGFL
;
A
#
# COMPACT_ATOMS: atom_id res chain seq x y z
N MET A 1 5.20 14.53 -17.10
CA MET A 1 6.61 14.07 -17.11
C MET A 1 7.31 14.85 -18.21
N ILE A 2 8.64 15.03 -18.16
CA ILE A 2 9.37 15.76 -19.21
C ILE A 2 10.60 14.97 -19.67
N VAL A 3 11.00 15.15 -20.92
CA VAL A 3 12.26 14.60 -21.43
C VAL A 3 13.42 15.21 -20.64
N GLY A 4 14.40 14.39 -20.28
CA GLY A 4 15.55 14.83 -19.51
C GLY A 4 15.43 14.61 -17.99
N PHE A 5 14.21 14.47 -17.47
CA PHE A 5 13.96 14.27 -16.04
C PHE A 5 14.59 12.96 -15.54
N ARG A 6 15.12 13.00 -14.31
CA ARG A 6 15.87 11.91 -13.70
C ARG A 6 15.16 11.40 -12.46
N PHE A 7 15.22 10.09 -12.28
CA PHE A 7 14.69 9.38 -11.12
C PHE A 7 15.83 8.65 -10.42
N PRO A 8 15.82 8.56 -9.09
CA PRO A 8 16.86 7.86 -8.34
C PRO A 8 16.97 6.36 -8.68
N SER A 9 15.90 5.74 -9.19
CA SER A 9 15.93 4.37 -9.66
C SER A 9 14.76 4.06 -10.60
N VAL A 10 14.81 2.90 -11.26
CA VAL A 10 13.69 2.37 -12.07
C VAL A 10 12.39 2.25 -11.26
N PHE A 11 12.47 1.98 -9.95
CA PHE A 11 11.29 1.86 -9.09
C PHE A 11 10.59 3.21 -8.90
N HIS A 12 11.36 4.28 -8.70
CA HIS A 12 10.83 5.64 -8.62
C HIS A 12 10.19 6.07 -9.94
N PHE A 13 10.84 5.75 -11.07
CA PHE A 13 10.26 6.00 -12.40
C PHE A 13 8.93 5.27 -12.58
N ARG A 14 8.86 3.97 -12.26
CA ARG A 14 7.61 3.18 -12.37
C ARG A 14 6.49 3.75 -11.49
N ASP A 15 6.81 4.23 -10.29
CA ASP A 15 5.83 4.82 -9.39
C ASP A 15 5.30 6.16 -9.92
N ALA A 16 6.21 7.02 -10.38
CA ALA A 16 5.87 8.30 -11.00
C ALA A 16 5.05 8.11 -12.29
N LEU A 17 5.42 7.13 -13.12
CA LEU A 17 4.68 6.76 -14.32
C LEU A 17 3.26 6.32 -13.97
N LYS A 18 3.09 5.40 -12.99
CA LYS A 18 1.76 4.99 -12.52
C LYS A 18 0.96 6.17 -12.00
N GLN A 19 1.57 7.04 -11.20
CA GLN A 19 0.91 8.23 -10.67
C GLN A 19 0.44 9.16 -11.79
N HIS A 20 1.30 9.41 -12.78
CA HIS A 20 0.96 10.23 -13.94
C HIS A 20 -0.21 9.64 -14.72
N CYS A 21 -0.22 8.33 -14.97
CA CYS A 21 -1.33 7.67 -15.66
C CYS A 21 -2.64 7.73 -14.86
N VAL A 22 -2.60 7.58 -13.53
CA VAL A 22 -3.81 7.70 -12.69
C VAL A 22 -4.37 9.13 -12.71
N ILE A 23 -3.52 10.15 -12.57
CA ILE A 23 -3.96 11.57 -12.60
C ILE A 23 -4.57 11.93 -13.95
N ASN A 24 -4.00 11.43 -15.04
CA ASN A 24 -4.46 11.72 -16.39
C ASN A 24 -5.45 10.65 -16.89
N GLU A 25 -5.94 9.80 -15.99
CA GLU A 25 -7.02 8.83 -16.18
C GLU A 25 -6.83 7.75 -17.24
N PHE A 26 -5.62 7.49 -17.75
CA PHE A 26 -5.36 6.46 -18.77
C PHE A 26 -4.55 5.26 -18.27
N ALA A 27 -4.50 4.21 -19.09
CA ALA A 27 -3.66 3.03 -18.86
C ALA A 27 -2.61 2.84 -19.94
N VAL A 28 -1.54 2.15 -19.58
CA VAL A 28 -0.40 1.89 -20.47
C VAL A 28 -0.15 0.40 -20.64
N LYS A 29 0.38 0.03 -21.81
CA LYS A 29 0.98 -1.27 -22.06
C LYS A 29 2.49 -1.15 -22.01
N TYR A 30 3.12 -2.04 -21.25
CA TYR A 30 4.58 -2.16 -21.22
C TYR A 30 5.06 -2.87 -22.48
N ILE A 31 5.95 -2.23 -23.24
CA ILE A 31 6.68 -2.83 -24.36
C ILE A 31 7.99 -3.44 -23.84
N LYS A 32 8.69 -2.71 -22.97
CA LYS A 32 9.86 -3.17 -22.22
C LYS A 32 9.70 -2.74 -20.77
N ASN A 33 10.04 -3.62 -19.84
CA ASN A 33 9.98 -3.35 -18.40
C ASN A 33 11.02 -4.20 -17.68
N ASP A 34 12.27 -3.77 -17.75
CA ASP A 34 13.39 -4.42 -17.10
C ASP A 34 14.12 -3.40 -16.20
N LEU A 35 15.23 -3.78 -15.57
CA LEU A 35 15.99 -2.89 -14.68
C LEU A 35 16.78 -1.82 -15.44
N LEU A 36 17.03 -2.00 -16.74
CA LEU A 36 17.86 -1.12 -17.56
C LEU A 36 17.02 -0.12 -18.35
N ARG A 37 15.80 -0.50 -18.73
CA ARG A 37 14.88 0.30 -19.53
C ARG A 37 13.42 0.00 -19.25
N VAL A 38 12.61 1.04 -19.38
CA VAL A 38 11.16 0.95 -19.37
C VAL A 38 10.62 1.72 -20.57
N THR A 39 9.85 1.03 -21.40
CA THR A 39 9.16 1.62 -22.55
C THR A 39 7.69 1.27 -22.45
N THR A 40 6.84 2.29 -22.44
CA THR A 40 5.40 2.11 -22.39
C THR A 40 4.71 2.91 -23.47
N LYS A 41 3.62 2.36 -24.00
CA LYS A 41 2.68 3.05 -24.89
C LYS A 41 1.31 3.08 -24.25
N CYS A 42 0.42 3.94 -24.73
CA CYS A 42 -0.98 3.88 -24.33
C CYS A 42 -1.56 2.48 -24.59
N ARG A 43 -2.47 2.05 -23.73
CA ARG A 43 -3.15 0.75 -23.84
C ARG A 43 -3.97 0.65 -25.12
N VAL A 44 -4.56 1.77 -25.57
CA VAL A 44 -5.37 1.85 -26.79
C VAL A 44 -4.46 1.69 -28.01
N GLU A 45 -4.86 0.83 -28.93
CA GLU A 45 -4.10 0.61 -30.16
C GLU A 45 -4.02 1.86 -31.03
N LYS A 46 -2.92 2.00 -31.77
CA LYS A 46 -2.62 3.15 -32.65
C LYS A 46 -2.57 4.54 -31.96
N CYS A 47 -2.67 4.59 -30.63
CA CYS A 47 -2.45 5.83 -29.89
C CYS A 47 -0.97 6.24 -29.94
N THR A 48 -0.71 7.54 -30.12
CA THR A 48 0.64 8.11 -30.24
C THR A 48 1.38 8.27 -28.92
N TRP A 49 0.67 8.28 -27.79
CA TRP A 49 1.28 8.46 -26.47
C TRP A 49 2.28 7.35 -26.17
N ARG A 50 3.49 7.75 -25.80
CA ARG A 50 4.61 6.84 -25.55
C ARG A 50 5.67 7.50 -24.67
N ILE A 51 6.26 6.71 -23.78
CA ILE A 51 7.43 7.13 -23.00
C ILE A 51 8.51 6.05 -23.03
N HIS A 52 9.76 6.48 -23.13
CA HIS A 52 10.95 5.65 -22.98
C HIS A 52 11.89 6.26 -21.95
N SER A 53 12.27 5.43 -20.99
CA SER A 53 13.26 5.75 -19.97
C SER A 53 14.27 4.62 -19.88
N SER A 54 15.50 4.97 -19.53
CA SER A 54 16.57 3.99 -19.32
C SER A 54 17.58 4.50 -18.31
N ILE A 55 18.37 3.58 -17.77
CA ILE A 55 19.44 3.86 -16.85
C ILE A 55 20.55 4.69 -17.51
N LEU A 56 21.21 5.53 -16.73
CA LEU A 56 22.40 6.26 -17.12
C LEU A 56 23.65 5.38 -16.95
N GLN A 57 24.81 5.90 -17.39
CA GLN A 57 26.10 5.22 -17.26
C GLN A 57 26.51 5.00 -15.80
N ASP A 58 25.96 5.78 -14.86
CA ASP A 58 26.15 5.61 -13.42
C ASP A 58 25.55 4.30 -12.86
N GLY A 59 24.77 3.57 -13.67
CA GLY A 59 24.20 2.27 -13.27
C GLY A 59 23.07 2.36 -12.25
N VAL A 60 22.57 3.56 -11.92
CA VAL A 60 21.52 3.74 -10.90
C VAL A 60 20.43 4.70 -11.37
N THR A 61 20.80 5.86 -11.92
CA THR A 61 19.87 6.93 -12.24
C THR A 61 19.05 6.58 -13.48
N PHE A 62 17.73 6.73 -13.39
CA PHE A 62 16.83 6.49 -14.51
C PHE A 62 16.43 7.81 -15.19
N LYS A 63 16.69 7.95 -16.50
CA LYS A 63 16.39 9.19 -17.24
C LYS A 63 15.32 8.95 -18.31
N VAL A 64 14.34 9.86 -18.38
CA VAL A 64 13.38 9.93 -19.49
C VAL A 64 14.11 10.41 -20.74
N LYS A 65 14.24 9.52 -21.73
CA LYS A 65 14.94 9.78 -22.99
C LYS A 65 14.01 10.28 -24.08
N THR A 66 12.82 9.70 -24.19
CA THR A 66 11.80 10.17 -25.12
C THR A 66 10.43 10.16 -24.44
N PHE A 67 9.62 11.17 -24.76
CA PHE A 67 8.28 11.28 -24.25
C PHE A 67 7.41 11.97 -25.31
N ASN A 68 6.38 11.28 -25.77
CA ASN A 68 5.28 11.83 -26.53
C ASN A 68 4.05 11.83 -25.63
N GLU A 69 3.64 13.02 -25.21
CA GLU A 69 2.49 13.23 -24.32
C GLU A 69 1.15 13.28 -25.07
N ASN A 70 1.17 13.43 -26.39
CA ASN A 70 -0.04 13.58 -27.18
C ASN A 70 -0.77 12.24 -27.31
N HIS A 71 -2.04 12.25 -26.94
CA HIS A 71 -2.97 11.15 -27.14
C HIS A 71 -3.83 11.41 -28.39
N THR A 72 -3.87 10.44 -29.30
CA THR A 72 -4.84 10.41 -30.42
C THR A 72 -6.10 9.59 -30.11
N CYS A 73 -6.18 9.02 -28.90
CA CYS A 73 -7.31 8.15 -28.53
C CYS A 73 -8.38 8.91 -27.74
N PRO A 74 -9.68 8.67 -28.01
CA PRO A 74 -10.77 9.25 -27.22
C PRO A 74 -10.98 8.54 -25.88
N SER A 75 -10.37 7.37 -25.69
CA SER A 75 -10.64 6.46 -24.56
C SER A 75 -9.74 6.68 -23.34
N ILE A 76 -9.20 7.89 -23.14
CA ILE A 76 -8.29 8.21 -22.03
C ILE A 76 -8.91 7.72 -20.72
N ASN A 77 -10.18 8.05 -20.43
CA ASN A 77 -10.81 7.78 -19.13
C ASN A 77 -11.43 6.38 -18.97
N LYS A 78 -11.46 5.54 -20.01
CA LYS A 78 -12.15 4.23 -19.94
C LYS A 78 -11.31 3.13 -19.28
N VAL A 79 -9.98 3.30 -19.23
CA VAL A 79 -9.03 2.28 -18.75
C VAL A 79 -8.24 2.70 -17.49
N GLY A 80 -8.44 3.92 -16.97
CA GLY A 80 -7.64 4.51 -15.89
C GLY A 80 -7.53 3.70 -14.59
N ASN A 81 -8.53 2.86 -14.31
CA ASN A 81 -8.57 2.04 -13.09
C ASN A 81 -7.49 0.93 -13.07
N GLU A 82 -6.94 0.56 -14.23
CA GLU A 82 -5.90 -0.47 -14.35
C GLU A 82 -4.60 -0.05 -13.66
N MET A 83 -4.30 1.25 -13.67
CA MET A 83 -3.08 1.80 -13.08
C MET A 83 -3.16 1.93 -11.57
N ALA A 84 -4.38 2.04 -11.03
CA ALA A 84 -4.68 2.12 -9.60
C ALA A 84 -4.65 0.73 -8.91
N THR A 85 -3.51 0.04 -9.02
CA THR A 85 -3.25 -1.29 -8.42
C THR A 85 -3.32 -1.28 -6.88
N SER A 86 -3.53 -2.43 -6.22
CA SER A 86 -3.56 -2.49 -4.75
C SER A 86 -2.29 -1.94 -4.07
N SER A 87 -1.12 -2.10 -4.71
CA SER A 87 0.14 -1.54 -4.20
C SER A 87 0.14 -0.01 -4.26
N TRP A 88 -0.36 0.56 -5.36
CA TRP A 88 -0.53 2.01 -5.49
C TRP A 88 -1.57 2.53 -4.50
N THR A 89 -2.73 1.86 -4.39
CA THR A 89 -3.79 2.21 -3.43
C THR A 89 -3.25 2.20 -1.99
N ARG A 90 -2.47 1.17 -1.61
CA ARG A 90 -1.84 1.09 -0.29
C ARG A 90 -0.96 2.30 -0.02
N LYS A 91 -0.09 2.70 -0.96
CA LYS A 91 0.76 3.89 -0.81
C LYS A 91 -0.03 5.18 -0.58
N LYS A 92 -1.26 5.28 -1.12
CA LYS A 92 -2.14 6.43 -0.89
C LYS A 92 -2.90 6.36 0.44
N ILE A 93 -3.23 5.16 0.88
CA ILE A 93 -3.94 4.91 2.14
C ILE A 93 -3.02 5.07 3.36
N VAL A 94 -1.75 4.66 3.27
CA VAL A 94 -0.81 4.67 4.41
C VAL A 94 -0.75 6.04 5.10
N PRO A 95 -0.53 7.17 4.40
CA PRO A 95 -0.54 8.49 5.03
C PRO A 95 -1.86 8.85 5.72
N ILE A 96 -3.00 8.40 5.18
CA ILE A 96 -4.33 8.65 5.77
C ILE A 96 -4.49 7.87 7.06
N LEU A 97 -4.08 6.59 7.07
CA LEU A 97 -4.18 5.73 8.25
C LEU A 97 -3.18 6.08 9.35
N HIS A 98 -2.07 6.75 9.03
CA HIS A 98 -1.19 7.31 10.06
C HIS A 98 -1.89 8.42 10.87
N THR A 99 -2.74 9.21 10.23
CA THR A 99 -3.51 10.28 10.89
C THR A 99 -4.84 9.79 11.47
N THR A 100 -5.48 8.83 10.81
CA THR A 100 -6.84 8.35 11.14
C THR A 100 -6.93 6.82 10.99
N PRO A 101 -6.39 6.04 11.95
CA PRO A 101 -6.30 4.58 11.85
C PRO A 101 -7.67 3.87 11.77
N GLU A 102 -8.69 4.41 12.44
CA GLU A 102 -10.05 3.87 12.49
C GLU A 102 -10.80 3.96 11.15
N LEU A 103 -10.23 4.63 10.15
CA LEU A 103 -10.91 4.86 8.89
C LEU A 103 -11.19 3.54 8.14
N GLY A 104 -12.48 3.30 7.93
CA GLY A 104 -12.98 2.10 7.28
C GLY A 104 -12.72 2.08 5.75
N PRO A 105 -12.70 0.89 5.13
CA PRO A 105 -12.46 0.76 3.68
C PRO A 105 -13.43 1.55 2.80
N SER A 106 -14.70 1.70 3.20
CA SER A 106 -15.70 2.45 2.43
C SER A 106 -15.38 3.94 2.34
N LYS A 107 -14.97 4.57 3.46
CA LYS A 107 -14.59 5.98 3.49
C LYS A 107 -13.28 6.22 2.72
N LEU A 108 -12.27 5.37 2.95
CA LEU A 108 -11.02 5.39 2.18
C LEU A 108 -11.26 5.28 0.67
N ARG A 109 -12.21 4.44 0.26
CA ARG A 109 -12.59 4.32 -1.14
C ARG A 109 -13.10 5.65 -1.68
N ILE A 110 -14.07 6.27 -1.01
CA ILE A 110 -14.66 7.55 -1.43
C ILE A 110 -13.59 8.63 -1.54
N GLU A 111 -12.73 8.79 -0.53
CA GLU A 111 -11.64 9.77 -0.55
C GLU A 111 -10.71 9.60 -1.75
N ILE A 112 -10.27 8.37 -2.02
CA ILE A 112 -9.33 8.10 -3.13
C ILE A 112 -10.03 8.28 -4.47
N GLN A 113 -11.28 7.84 -4.61
CA GLN A 113 -12.05 8.01 -5.83
C GLN A 113 -12.25 9.50 -6.15
N ASN A 114 -12.62 10.31 -5.16
CA ASN A 114 -12.83 11.75 -5.34
C ASN A 114 -11.51 12.48 -5.64
N LYS A 115 -10.43 12.12 -4.94
CA LYS A 115 -9.13 12.78 -5.10
C LYS A 115 -8.48 12.53 -6.46
N TYR A 116 -8.70 11.36 -7.05
CA TYR A 116 -8.03 10.94 -8.29
C TYR A 116 -8.98 10.71 -9.45
N ASN A 117 -10.27 11.00 -9.30
CA ASN A 117 -11.33 10.77 -10.28
C ASN A 117 -11.32 9.35 -10.88
N ILE A 118 -11.14 8.32 -10.03
CA ILE A 118 -11.07 6.91 -10.46
C ILE A 118 -12.20 6.06 -9.88
N LYS A 119 -12.47 4.91 -10.52
CA LYS A 119 -13.35 3.88 -9.95
C LYS A 119 -12.55 2.73 -9.36
N LEU A 120 -12.61 2.58 -8.04
CA LEU A 120 -11.88 1.55 -7.31
C LEU A 120 -12.83 0.45 -6.77
N PRO A 121 -12.52 -0.83 -7.00
CA PRO A 121 -13.26 -1.93 -6.37
C PRO A 121 -13.07 -1.89 -4.85
N TYR A 122 -14.14 -2.16 -4.09
CA TYR A 122 -14.09 -2.22 -2.62
C TYR A 122 -13.02 -3.23 -2.14
N SER A 123 -13.00 -4.43 -2.72
CA SER A 123 -12.04 -5.49 -2.38
C SER A 123 -10.58 -5.04 -2.53
N ARG A 124 -10.29 -4.15 -3.49
CA ARG A 124 -8.94 -3.60 -3.70
C ARG A 124 -8.53 -2.68 -2.54
N VAL A 125 -9.45 -1.85 -2.08
CA VAL A 125 -9.25 -0.93 -0.95
C VAL A 125 -9.13 -1.72 0.35
N LEU A 126 -10.00 -2.72 0.57
CA LEU A 126 -9.93 -3.61 1.73
C LEU A 126 -8.56 -4.29 1.84
N ARG A 127 -8.08 -4.92 0.77
CA ARG A 127 -6.76 -5.57 0.74
C ARG A 127 -5.61 -4.57 0.93
N ALA A 128 -5.73 -3.38 0.34
CA ALA A 128 -4.73 -2.33 0.49
C ALA A 128 -4.67 -1.81 1.93
N ARG A 129 -5.82 -1.64 2.59
CA ARG A 129 -5.93 -1.23 4.00
C ARG A 129 -5.30 -2.26 4.92
N GLY A 130 -5.61 -3.56 4.76
CA GLY A 130 -5.00 -4.62 5.58
C GLY A 130 -3.47 -4.59 5.52
N LYS A 131 -2.92 -4.52 4.30
CA LYS A 131 -1.46 -4.39 4.09
C LYS A 131 -0.86 -3.06 4.56
N ALA A 132 -1.65 -2.00 4.63
CA ALA A 132 -1.22 -0.73 5.20
C ALA A 132 -1.14 -0.84 6.73
N MET A 133 -2.14 -1.45 7.37
CA MET A 133 -2.12 -1.70 8.81
C MET A 133 -0.98 -2.60 9.24
N GLU A 134 -0.69 -3.66 8.49
CA GLU A 134 0.48 -4.51 8.73
C GLU A 134 1.80 -3.74 8.64
N LEU A 135 1.88 -2.74 7.77
CA LEU A 135 3.07 -1.90 7.62
C LEU A 135 3.22 -0.91 8.79
N ILE A 136 2.11 -0.39 9.31
CA ILE A 136 2.09 0.62 10.37
C ILE A 136 2.27 -0.01 11.75
N HIS A 137 1.53 -1.09 12.04
CA HIS A 137 1.46 -1.71 13.37
C HIS A 137 2.23 -3.04 13.46
N GLY A 138 2.78 -3.52 12.35
CA GLY A 138 3.30 -4.88 12.27
C GLY A 138 2.21 -5.91 12.03
N LYS A 139 2.61 -7.18 11.91
CA LYS A 139 1.67 -8.28 11.72
C LYS A 139 1.04 -8.63 13.07
N PRO A 140 -0.29 -8.83 13.16
CA PRO A 140 -0.95 -9.30 14.38
C PRO A 140 -0.31 -10.58 14.95
N ALA A 141 0.13 -11.49 14.09
CA ALA A 141 0.82 -12.71 14.48
C ALA A 141 2.10 -12.47 15.30
N GLU A 142 2.85 -11.40 15.02
CA GLU A 142 4.05 -11.05 15.79
C GLU A 142 3.67 -10.49 17.17
N SER A 143 2.57 -9.75 17.27
CA SER A 143 2.06 -9.27 18.55
C SER A 143 1.65 -10.42 19.48
N TYR A 144 1.08 -11.49 18.93
CA TYR A 144 0.70 -12.67 19.74
C TYR A 144 1.91 -13.44 20.29
N LYS A 145 3.09 -13.34 19.67
CA LYS A 145 4.32 -13.94 20.22
C LYS A 145 4.75 -13.29 21.53
N LEU A 146 4.30 -12.08 21.81
CA LEU A 146 4.63 -11.34 23.04
C LEU A 146 3.71 -11.71 24.21
N ILE A 147 2.69 -12.54 24.00
CA ILE A 147 1.74 -12.94 25.05
C ILE A 147 2.41 -13.60 26.27
N PRO A 148 3.38 -14.52 26.11
CA PRO A 148 4.06 -15.12 27.27
C PRO A 148 4.82 -14.08 28.09
N GLU A 149 5.51 -13.14 27.44
CA GLU A 149 6.22 -12.03 28.10
C GLU A 149 5.22 -11.09 28.79
N LEU A 150 4.13 -10.72 28.11
CA LEU A 150 3.07 -9.88 28.68
C LEU A 150 2.46 -10.53 29.93
N ARG A 151 2.22 -11.85 29.92
CA ARG A 151 1.75 -12.58 31.11
C ARG A 151 2.72 -12.42 32.27
N GLN A 152 4.02 -12.62 32.02
CA GLN A 152 5.03 -12.49 33.07
C GLN A 152 5.07 -11.06 33.63
N GLU A 153 5.03 -10.05 32.78
CA GLU A 153 5.03 -8.66 33.22
C GLU A 153 3.77 -8.28 34.01
N LEU A 154 2.60 -8.76 33.61
CA LEU A 154 1.35 -8.54 34.36
C LEU A 154 1.39 -9.20 35.75
N LEU A 155 1.95 -10.41 35.86
CA LEU A 155 2.09 -11.11 37.15
C LEU A 155 3.18 -10.47 38.03
N LYS A 156 4.27 -9.96 37.45
CA LYS A 156 5.28 -9.19 38.17
C LYS A 156 4.71 -7.88 38.73
N ALA A 157 3.89 -7.18 37.94
CA ALA A 157 3.30 -5.90 38.34
C ALA A 157 2.31 -6.07 39.51
N ASN A 158 1.53 -7.15 39.51
CA ASN A 158 0.72 -7.53 40.66
C ASN A 158 0.57 -9.06 40.70
N PRO A 159 1.16 -9.75 41.71
CA PRO A 159 1.03 -11.20 41.87
C PRO A 159 -0.41 -11.70 42.03
N ASP A 160 -1.36 -10.84 42.45
CA ASP A 160 -2.77 -11.19 42.62
C ASP A 160 -3.56 -11.22 41.30
N ASN A 161 -2.93 -10.81 40.18
CA ASN A 161 -3.52 -10.93 38.85
C ASN A 161 -3.69 -12.40 38.46
N VAL A 162 -4.79 -12.72 37.80
CA VAL A 162 -4.98 -14.02 37.13
C VAL A 162 -4.83 -13.80 35.63
N VAL A 163 -3.76 -14.33 35.06
CA VAL A 163 -3.46 -14.19 33.63
C VAL A 163 -3.20 -15.56 33.02
N GLU A 164 -4.09 -15.96 32.13
CA GLU A 164 -4.06 -17.27 31.47
C GLU A 164 -4.13 -17.09 29.95
N TYR A 165 -3.50 -18.00 29.21
CA TYR A 165 -3.59 -18.01 27.76
C TYR A 165 -3.56 -19.43 27.21
N GLN A 166 -4.20 -19.61 26.06
CA GLN A 166 -4.26 -20.88 25.37
C GLN A 166 -3.69 -20.74 23.96
N LEU A 167 -2.88 -21.73 23.59
CA LEU A 167 -2.40 -21.94 22.23
C LEU A 167 -3.01 -23.24 21.69
N ASP A 168 -3.19 -23.30 20.38
CA ASP A 168 -3.58 -24.51 19.67
C ASP A 168 -2.37 -25.44 19.43
N VAL A 169 -2.59 -26.63 18.87
CA VAL A 169 -1.58 -27.69 18.65
C VAL A 169 -0.39 -27.20 17.78
N ASP A 170 -0.63 -26.22 16.90
CA ASP A 170 0.37 -25.62 16.03
C ASP A 170 1.02 -24.34 16.61
N ASN A 171 0.81 -24.06 17.90
CA ASN A 171 1.18 -22.82 18.60
C ASN A 171 0.44 -21.57 18.10
N THR A 172 -0.69 -21.71 17.42
CA THR A 172 -1.54 -20.57 17.09
C THR A 172 -2.26 -20.05 18.33
N PHE A 173 -2.29 -18.73 18.51
CA PHE A 173 -3.00 -18.09 19.62
C PHE A 173 -4.51 -18.35 19.55
N MET A 174 -5.10 -18.81 20.65
CA MET A 174 -6.55 -19.01 20.78
C MET A 174 -7.21 -17.97 21.68
N CYS A 175 -6.78 -17.88 22.95
CA CYS A 175 -7.40 -16.97 23.91
C CYS A 175 -6.39 -16.43 24.93
N PHE A 176 -6.68 -15.22 25.43
CA PHE A 176 -5.93 -14.54 26.48
C PHE A 176 -6.95 -14.02 27.49
N PHE A 177 -6.82 -14.47 28.74
CA PHE A 177 -7.68 -14.07 29.85
C PHE A 177 -6.86 -13.27 30.86
N VAL A 178 -7.41 -12.11 31.27
CA VAL A 178 -6.81 -11.26 32.30
C VAL A 178 -7.89 -10.87 33.30
N CYS A 179 -7.66 -11.18 34.57
CA CYS A 179 -8.39 -10.63 35.69
C CYS A 179 -7.39 -9.89 36.58
N LEU A 180 -7.53 -8.57 36.65
CA LEU A 180 -6.66 -7.74 37.49
C LEU A 180 -7.02 -7.96 38.96
N GLY A 181 -6.02 -8.23 39.81
CA GLY A 181 -6.20 -8.51 41.23
C GLY A 181 -6.95 -7.40 41.95
N ALA A 182 -6.66 -6.14 41.61
CA ALA A 182 -7.37 -4.97 42.14
C ALA A 182 -8.87 -4.99 41.81
N CYS A 183 -9.26 -5.39 40.60
CA CYS A 183 -10.67 -5.50 40.21
C CYS A 183 -11.38 -6.67 40.92
N ARG A 184 -10.64 -7.74 41.26
CA ARG A 184 -11.17 -8.90 41.99
C ARG A 184 -11.36 -8.62 43.47
N MET A 185 -10.41 -7.92 44.09
CA MET A 185 -10.44 -7.63 45.53
C MET A 185 -11.34 -6.44 45.88
N GLY A 186 -11.69 -5.61 44.90
CA GLY A 186 -12.50 -4.42 45.10
C GLY A 186 -11.66 -3.23 45.57
N PHE A 187 -12.22 -2.02 45.43
CA PHE A 187 -11.65 -0.82 46.04
C PHE A 187 -12.11 -0.76 47.50
N LEU A 188 -11.17 -0.68 48.43
CA LEU A 188 -11.42 -0.35 49.85
C LEU A 188 -11.71 1.14 50.01
#